data_AF-A0A7J6PPK3-F1
#
_entry.id   AF-A0A7J6PPK3-F1
#
_cell.length_a   1.000
_cell.length_b   1.000
_cell.length_c   1.000
_cell.angle_alpha   90.00
_cell.angle_beta   90.00
_cell.angle_gamma   90.00
#
_symmetry.space_group_name_H-M   'P 1'
#
loop_
_entity.id
_entity.type
_entity.pdbx_description
1 polymer ?
#
loop_
_entity_poly.entity_id
_entity_poly.type
_entity_poly.pdbx_seq_one_letter_code
_entity_poly.pdbx_strand_id
1 'polypeptide(L)'
;FNPSAVLSFKPLDAPARKHLQKIYGILTIGVACTAAGCWFHVQVAQIGSFITAIMSIALLMGSMYTTDPYSDRIDPKRLAMFAGFAFLKGVSLGPLIYYSMAVDPDLLMTAFYGTLAIFACLSACAIFSRRREWLYLGSILSSVMLY
;
A
#
# COMPACT_ATOMS: atom_id res chain seq x y z
N PHE A 1 22.99 -13.74 10.22
CA PHE A 1 21.54 -13.90 10.51
C PHE A 1 21.43 -14.38 11.95
N ASN A 2 20.92 -13.58 12.87
CA ASN A 2 20.97 -13.89 14.31
C ASN A 2 19.55 -14.34 14.76
N PRO A 3 19.28 -15.65 14.92
CA PRO A 3 17.93 -16.16 15.18
C PRO A 3 17.34 -15.64 16.50
N SER A 4 18.21 -15.30 17.46
CA SER A 4 17.85 -14.70 18.74
C SER A 4 17.29 -13.27 18.63
N ALA A 5 17.53 -12.56 17.53
CA ALA A 5 16.94 -11.25 17.27
C ALA A 5 15.48 -11.36 16.79
N VAL A 6 15.14 -12.47 16.13
CA VAL A 6 13.77 -12.76 15.64
C VAL A 6 12.85 -13.15 16.80
N LEU A 7 13.42 -13.79 17.84
CA LEU A 7 12.74 -14.18 19.09
C LEU A 7 12.94 -13.18 20.24
N SER A 8 13.55 -12.01 20.00
CA SER A 8 13.72 -11.00 21.03
C SER A 8 12.41 -10.24 21.24
N PHE A 9 11.70 -10.58 22.32
CA PHE A 9 10.48 -9.94 22.82
C PHE A 9 10.71 -8.52 23.38
N LYS A 10 11.68 -7.78 22.83
CA LYS A 10 11.85 -6.38 23.18
C LYS A 10 10.63 -5.60 22.70
N PRO A 11 10.04 -4.75 23.56
CA PRO A 11 8.96 -3.87 23.14
C PRO A 11 9.42 -3.05 21.94
N LEU A 12 8.52 -2.82 20.98
CA LEU A 12 8.80 -2.02 19.80
C LEU A 12 9.38 -0.66 20.22
N ASP A 13 10.62 -0.40 19.80
CA ASP A 13 11.31 0.85 20.04
C ASP A 13 10.45 2.02 19.52
N ALA A 14 10.27 3.07 20.33
CA ALA A 14 9.51 4.26 19.96
C ALA A 14 9.82 4.83 18.55
N PRO A 15 11.09 4.87 18.07
CA PRO A 15 11.41 5.28 16.69
C PRO A 15 10.83 4.36 15.62
N ALA A 16 10.81 3.03 15.83
CA ALA A 16 10.27 2.10 14.85
C ALA A 16 8.75 2.27 14.65
N ARG A 17 8.02 2.56 15.74
CA ARG A 17 6.57 2.86 15.66
C ARG A 17 6.28 4.15 14.89
N LYS A 18 7.09 5.19 15.09
CA LYS A 18 6.99 6.44 14.31
C LYS A 18 7.25 6.20 12.82
N HIS A 19 8.24 5.38 12.48
CA HIS A 19 8.54 5.02 11.10
C HIS A 19 7.38 4.23 10.45
N LEU A 20 6.79 3.27 11.17
CA LEU A 20 5.61 2.55 10.69
C LEU A 20 4.40 3.46 10.47
N GLN A 21 4.09 4.36 11.40
CA GLN A 21 3.00 5.33 11.24
C GLN A 21 3.16 6.19 9.98
N LYS A 22 4.39 6.62 9.69
CA LYS A 22 4.74 7.32 8.45
C LYS A 22 4.43 6.47 7.21
N ILE A 23 4.84 5.20 7.19
CA ILE A 23 4.59 4.29 6.05
C ILE A 23 3.09 4.05 5.85
N TYR A 24 2.35 3.75 6.92
CA TYR A 24 0.90 3.53 6.83
C TYR A 24 0.15 4.78 6.33
N GLY A 25 0.59 5.97 6.75
CA GLY A 25 0.08 7.24 6.24
C GLY A 25 0.33 7.42 4.74
N ILE A 26 1.57 7.17 4.28
CA ILE A 26 1.92 7.22 2.85
C ILE A 26 1.10 6.21 2.04
N LEU A 27 0.92 4.99 2.57
CA LEU A 27 0.13 3.97 1.89
C LEU A 27 -1.33 4.39 1.74
N THR A 28 -1.92 4.98 2.78
CA THR A 28 -3.31 5.45 2.76
C THR A 28 -3.50 6.55 1.71
N ILE A 29 -2.55 7.49 1.62
CA ILE A 29 -2.51 8.50 0.56
C ILE A 29 -2.40 7.83 -0.82
N GLY A 30 -1.55 6.82 -0.97
CA GLY A 30 -1.40 6.05 -2.20
C GLY A 30 -2.72 5.40 -2.63
N VAL A 31 -3.43 4.74 -1.71
CA VAL A 31 -4.74 4.13 -1.98
C VAL A 31 -5.77 5.18 -2.42
N ALA A 32 -5.81 6.34 -1.75
CA ALA A 32 -6.71 7.43 -2.14
C ALA A 32 -6.38 7.97 -3.55
N CYS A 33 -5.09 8.16 -3.87
CA CYS A 33 -4.66 8.57 -5.21
C CYS A 33 -4.99 7.51 -6.27
N THR A 34 -4.81 6.22 -5.97
CA THR A 34 -5.18 5.12 -6.86
C THR A 34 -6.69 5.08 -7.11
N ALA A 35 -7.51 5.26 -6.07
CA ALA A 35 -8.97 5.34 -6.21
C ALA A 35 -9.39 6.54 -7.08
N ALA A 36 -8.78 7.71 -6.87
CA ALA A 36 -9.00 8.89 -7.70
C ALA A 36 -8.59 8.65 -9.17
N GLY A 37 -7.48 7.95 -9.41
CA GLY A 37 -7.02 7.58 -10.76
C GLY A 37 -7.96 6.61 -11.48
N CYS A 38 -8.51 5.64 -10.76
CA CYS A 38 -9.54 4.75 -11.30
C CYS A 38 -10.80 5.53 -11.69
N TRP A 39 -11.28 6.42 -10.82
CA TRP A 39 -12.45 7.26 -11.10
C TRP A 39 -12.21 8.18 -12.31
N PHE A 40 -11.01 8.77 -12.41
CA PHE A 40 -10.63 9.60 -13.54
C PHE A 40 -10.61 8.84 -14.87
N HIS A 41 -10.08 7.60 -14.88
CA HIS A 41 -10.07 6.76 -16.08
C HIS A 41 -11.47 6.40 -16.58
N VAL A 42 -12.45 6.22 -15.66
CA VAL A 42 -13.85 5.96 -16.04
C VAL A 42 -14.48 7.16 -16.74
N GLN A 43 -14.12 8.40 -16.36
CA GLN A 43 -14.72 9.64 -16.86
C GLN A 43 -14.01 10.22 -18.10
N VAL A 44 -12.69 10.07 -18.19
CA VAL A 44 -11.84 10.68 -19.24
C VAL A 44 -11.28 9.55 -20.11
N ALA A 45 -12.05 9.19 -21.14
CA ALA A 45 -11.74 8.24 -22.22
C ALA A 45 -10.31 7.64 -22.23
N GLN A 46 -10.24 6.33 -21.96
CA GLN A 46 -9.20 5.34 -22.32
C GLN A 46 -7.85 5.91 -22.78
N ILE A 47 -7.15 6.63 -21.89
CA ILE A 47 -5.74 6.95 -22.09
C ILE A 47 -5.04 5.61 -22.29
N GLY A 48 -4.41 5.42 -23.46
CA GLY A 48 -3.84 4.13 -23.85
C GLY A 48 -2.94 3.58 -22.75
N SER A 49 -3.20 2.34 -22.32
CA SER A 49 -2.51 1.69 -21.18
C SER A 49 -0.98 1.67 -21.34
N PHE A 50 -0.48 1.79 -22.57
CA PHE A 50 0.95 1.91 -22.86
C PHE A 50 1.56 3.23 -22.37
N ILE A 51 0.84 4.35 -22.53
CA ILE A 51 1.32 5.68 -22.15
C ILE A 51 1.38 5.81 -20.63
N THR A 52 0.35 5.31 -19.94
CA THR A 52 0.33 5.24 -18.47
C THR A 52 1.40 4.28 -17.94
N ALA A 53 1.66 3.16 -18.61
CA ALA A 53 2.75 2.25 -18.22
C ALA A 53 4.12 2.93 -18.31
N ILE A 54 4.44 3.56 -19.45
CA ILE A 54 5.72 4.25 -19.67
C ILE A 54 5.90 5.38 -18.67
N MET A 55 4.87 6.20 -18.47
CA MET A 55 4.94 7.32 -17.54
C MET A 55 5.03 6.83 -16.08
N SER A 56 4.41 5.69 -15.72
CA SER A 56 4.57 5.10 -14.38
C SER A 56 5.99 4.62 -14.11
N ILE A 57 6.66 4.05 -15.12
CA ILE A 57 8.05 3.61 -15.05
C ILE A 57 8.99 4.82 -14.95
N ALA A 58 8.72 5.89 -15.69
CA ALA A 58 9.47 7.14 -15.60
C ALA A 58 9.37 7.78 -14.19
N LEU A 59 8.18 7.79 -13.58
CA LEU A 59 8.01 8.29 -12.21
C LEU A 59 8.71 7.42 -11.17
N LEU A 60 8.70 6.09 -11.33
CA LEU A 60 9.46 5.19 -10.45
C LEU A 60 10.96 5.41 -10.56
N MET A 61 11.50 5.49 -11.79
CA MET A 61 12.91 5.78 -12.01
C MET A 61 13.28 7.16 -11.44
N GLY A 62 12.47 8.18 -11.67
CA GLY A 62 12.67 9.53 -11.10
C GLY A 62 12.69 9.53 -9.56
N SER A 63 11.83 8.73 -8.93
CA SER A 63 11.84 8.55 -7.48
C SER A 63 13.08 7.82 -6.97
N MET A 64 13.66 6.90 -7.76
CA MET A 64 14.91 6.23 -7.40
C MET A 64 16.12 7.17 -7.53
N TYR A 65 16.20 7.98 -8.58
CA TYR A 65 17.31 8.91 -8.81
C TYR A 65 17.33 10.12 -7.87
N THR A 66 16.19 10.53 -7.33
CA THR A 66 16.08 11.65 -6.36
C THR A 66 16.47 11.26 -4.93
N THR A 67 16.90 10.01 -4.70
CA THR A 67 17.09 9.48 -3.34
C THR A 67 18.46 9.85 -2.77
N ASP A 68 18.46 10.68 -1.72
CA ASP A 68 19.53 10.69 -0.73
C ASP A 68 19.31 9.51 0.24
N PRO A 69 20.18 8.49 0.27
CA PRO A 69 19.99 7.28 1.08
C PRO A 69 20.07 7.52 2.61
N TYR A 70 20.41 8.74 3.06
CA TYR A 70 20.73 9.04 4.45
C TYR A 70 19.64 9.83 5.20
N SER A 71 18.55 10.24 4.55
CA SER A 71 17.51 11.06 5.17
C SER A 71 16.28 10.22 5.58
N ASP A 72 16.07 10.02 6.89
CA ASP A 72 14.87 9.37 7.48
C ASP A 72 13.61 10.29 7.48
N ARG A 73 13.62 11.32 6.62
CA ARG A 73 12.53 12.28 6.45
C ARG A 73 11.64 11.89 5.28
N ILE A 74 10.35 12.18 5.40
CA ILE A 74 9.43 12.07 4.28
C ILE A 74 9.67 13.30 3.41
N ASP A 75 10.33 13.11 2.28
CA ASP A 75 10.49 14.19 1.32
C ASP A 75 9.16 14.40 0.56
N PRO A 76 8.60 15.62 0.56
CA PRO A 76 7.31 15.88 -0.09
C PRO A 76 7.38 15.63 -1.60
N LYS A 77 8.56 15.81 -2.20
CA LYS A 77 8.83 15.50 -3.61
C LYS A 77 8.68 14.01 -3.89
N ARG A 78 9.20 13.15 -3.01
CA ARG A 78 9.09 11.69 -3.10
C ARG A 78 7.66 11.23 -2.90
N LEU A 79 6.95 11.83 -1.94
CA LEU A 79 5.53 11.57 -1.71
C LEU A 79 4.69 11.95 -2.94
N ALA A 80 4.97 13.10 -3.57
CA ALA A 80 4.28 13.54 -4.78
C ALA A 80 4.57 12.62 -5.98
N MET A 81 5.82 12.19 -6.19
CA MET A 81 6.18 11.22 -7.22
C MET A 81 5.50 9.86 -6.98
N PHE A 82 5.47 9.39 -5.73
CA PHE A 82 4.76 8.18 -5.34
C PHE A 82 3.25 8.30 -5.56
N ALA A 83 2.64 9.43 -5.18
CA ALA A 83 1.23 9.70 -5.38
C ALA A 83 0.87 9.76 -6.86
N GLY A 84 1.70 10.39 -7.69
CA GLY A 84 1.56 10.41 -9.15
C GLY A 84 1.67 9.02 -9.75
N PHE A 85 2.63 8.20 -9.29
CA PHE A 85 2.73 6.80 -9.68
C PHE A 85 1.48 6.01 -9.29
N ALA A 86 1.04 6.13 -8.03
CA ALA A 86 -0.15 5.45 -7.51
C ALA A 86 -1.43 5.83 -8.27
N PHE A 87 -1.56 7.10 -8.66
CA PHE A 87 -2.64 7.59 -9.52
C PHE A 87 -2.58 6.92 -10.90
N LEU A 88 -1.42 6.90 -11.55
CA LEU A 88 -1.23 6.27 -12.86
C LEU A 88 -1.49 4.75 -12.86
N LYS A 89 -1.14 4.09 -11.76
CA LYS A 89 -1.49 2.68 -11.55
C LYS A 89 -3.00 2.51 -11.41
N GLY A 90 -3.69 3.41 -10.71
CA GLY A 90 -5.16 3.46 -10.64
C GLY A 90 -5.80 3.63 -12.02
N VAL A 91 -5.27 4.54 -12.84
CA VAL A 91 -5.71 4.73 -14.23
C VAL A 91 -5.56 3.45 -15.04
N SER A 92 -4.44 2.74 -14.91
CA SER A 92 -4.21 1.47 -15.62
C SER A 92 -5.09 0.30 -15.12
N LEU A 93 -5.57 0.36 -13.88
CA LEU A 93 -6.54 -0.61 -13.32
C LEU A 93 -7.98 -0.31 -13.75
N GLY A 94 -8.28 0.90 -14.21
CA GLY A 94 -9.60 1.34 -14.67
C GLY A 94 -10.32 0.39 -15.64
N PRO A 95 -9.70 -0.09 -16.74
CA PRO A 95 -10.37 -1.01 -17.67
C PRO A 95 -10.62 -2.39 -17.06
N LEU A 96 -9.77 -2.84 -16.13
CA LEU A 96 -9.97 -4.10 -15.41
C LEU A 96 -11.15 -4.02 -14.44
N ILE A 97 -11.29 -2.87 -13.76
CA ILE A 97 -12.44 -2.59 -12.89
C ILE A 97 -13.72 -2.43 -13.70
N TYR A 98 -13.65 -1.81 -14.88
CA TYR A 98 -14.80 -1.74 -15.78
C TYR A 98 -15.29 -3.12 -16.22
N TYR A 99 -14.37 -4.05 -16.53
CA TYR A 99 -14.72 -5.42 -16.87
C TYR A 99 -15.34 -6.18 -15.68
N SER A 100 -14.80 -6.03 -14.47
CA SER A 100 -15.39 -6.69 -13.30
C SER A 100 -16.75 -6.12 -12.92
N MET A 101 -16.99 -4.81 -13.11
CA MET A 101 -18.31 -4.19 -12.93
C MET A 101 -19.36 -4.70 -13.93
N ALA A 102 -18.94 -5.12 -15.13
CA ALA A 102 -19.83 -5.71 -16.13
C ALA A 102 -20.25 -7.16 -15.78
N VAL A 103 -19.48 -7.85 -14.95
CA VAL A 103 -19.82 -9.18 -14.43
C VAL A 103 -20.73 -9.04 -13.21
N ASP A 104 -20.21 -8.46 -12.12
CA ASP A 104 -20.94 -8.26 -10.87
C ASP A 104 -20.37 -7.07 -10.07
N PRO A 105 -21.14 -5.97 -9.88
CA PRO A 105 -20.65 -4.79 -9.18
C PRO A 105 -20.50 -5.01 -7.65
N ASP A 106 -21.28 -5.90 -7.05
CA ASP A 106 -21.20 -6.21 -5.62
C ASP A 106 -19.90 -6.91 -5.24
N LEU A 107 -19.29 -7.66 -6.17
CA LEU A 107 -18.00 -8.32 -5.96
C LEU A 107 -16.88 -7.28 -5.72
N LEU A 108 -16.90 -6.17 -6.48
CA LEU A 108 -15.91 -5.12 -6.36
C LEU A 108 -15.96 -4.45 -4.98
N MET A 109 -17.17 -4.09 -4.54
CA MET A 109 -17.36 -3.39 -3.27
C MET A 109 -17.00 -4.29 -2.08
N THR A 110 -17.44 -5.55 -2.10
CA THR A 110 -17.11 -6.52 -1.04
C THR A 110 -15.62 -6.80 -0.96
N ALA A 111 -14.93 -6.98 -2.10
CA ALA A 111 -13.48 -7.17 -2.13
C ALA A 111 -12.71 -5.94 -1.60
N PHE A 112 -13.16 -4.74 -1.96
CA PHE A 112 -12.53 -3.50 -1.49
C PHE A 112 -12.70 -3.30 0.01
N TYR A 113 -13.93 -3.41 0.53
CA TYR A 113 -14.20 -3.28 1.96
C TYR A 113 -13.55 -4.41 2.77
N GLY A 114 -13.51 -5.63 2.27
CA GLY A 114 -12.81 -6.75 2.91
C GLY A 114 -11.32 -6.48 3.03
N THR A 115 -10.68 -6.03 1.95
CA THR A 115 -9.25 -5.69 1.96
C THR A 115 -8.96 -4.50 2.88
N LEU A 116 -9.81 -3.47 2.86
CA LEU A 116 -9.70 -2.32 3.76
C LEU A 116 -9.84 -2.73 5.23
N ALA A 117 -10.80 -3.59 5.57
CA ALA A 117 -11.02 -4.05 6.94
C ALA A 117 -9.81 -4.84 7.46
N ILE A 118 -9.29 -5.78 6.67
CA ILE A 118 -8.09 -6.54 7.01
C ILE A 118 -6.89 -5.60 7.14
N PHE A 119 -6.69 -4.70 6.19
CA PHE A 119 -5.58 -3.75 6.20
C PHE A 119 -5.65 -2.80 7.39
N ALA A 120 -6.83 -2.26 7.72
CA ALA A 120 -7.04 -1.39 8.86
C ALA A 120 -6.80 -2.12 10.18
N CYS A 121 -7.30 -3.36 10.30
CA CYS A 121 -7.05 -4.20 11.46
C CYS A 121 -5.55 -4.47 11.65
N LEU A 122 -4.85 -4.88 10.59
CA LEU A 122 -3.40 -5.13 10.65
C LEU A 122 -2.61 -3.85 10.92
N SER A 123 -3.01 -2.72 10.35
CA SER A 123 -2.39 -1.41 10.60
C SER A 123 -2.57 -0.99 12.06
N ALA A 124 -3.78 -1.15 12.60
CA ALA A 124 -4.07 -0.91 14.01
C ALA A 124 -3.27 -1.86 14.90
N CYS A 125 -3.22 -3.16 14.61
CA CYS A 125 -2.39 -4.12 15.33
C CYS A 125 -0.91 -3.75 15.28
N ALA A 126 -0.38 -3.32 14.14
CA ALA A 126 1.01 -2.89 14.01
C ALA A 126 1.31 -1.60 14.80
N ILE A 127 0.37 -0.66 14.84
CA ILE A 127 0.50 0.58 15.60
C ILE A 127 0.28 0.38 17.09
N PHE A 128 -0.61 -0.52 17.54
CA PHE A 128 -0.93 -0.73 18.95
C PHE A 128 -0.10 -1.82 19.61
N SER A 129 0.40 -2.83 18.87
CA SER A 129 1.24 -3.90 19.39
C SER A 129 2.47 -3.33 20.09
N ARG A 130 2.48 -3.42 21.43
CA ARG A 130 3.66 -3.14 22.27
C ARG A 130 4.57 -4.37 22.38
N ARG A 131 4.03 -5.55 22.06
CA ARG A 131 4.71 -6.86 21.98
C ARG A 131 4.35 -7.51 20.65
N ARG A 132 5.36 -7.71 19.78
CA ARG A 132 5.25 -8.32 18.44
C ARG A 132 4.64 -9.75 18.45
N GLU A 133 4.49 -10.33 19.64
CA GLU A 133 3.93 -11.65 19.95
C GLU A 133 2.59 -11.93 19.26
N TRP A 134 1.65 -10.99 19.32
CA TRP A 134 0.28 -11.20 18.82
C TRP A 134 0.16 -11.20 17.29
N LEU A 135 1.05 -10.47 16.60
CA LEU A 135 1.04 -10.41 15.14
C LEU A 135 1.66 -11.67 14.53
N TYR A 136 2.75 -12.17 15.14
CA TYR A 136 3.31 -13.48 14.79
C TYR A 136 2.31 -14.59 15.11
N LEU A 137 1.73 -14.64 16.31
CA LEU A 137 0.72 -15.64 16.66
C LEU A 137 -0.48 -15.62 15.72
N GLY A 138 -0.98 -14.44 15.30
CA GLY A 138 -2.06 -14.35 14.32
C GLY A 138 -1.70 -14.94 12.95
N SER A 139 -0.51 -14.63 12.42
CA SER A 139 -0.05 -15.20 11.15
C SER A 139 0.23 -16.70 11.24
N ILE A 140 0.86 -17.17 12.32
CA ILE A 140 1.16 -18.59 12.51
C ILE A 140 -0.14 -19.39 12.70
N LEU A 141 -1.10 -18.87 13.48
CA LEU A 141 -2.39 -19.53 13.71
C LEU A 141 -3.22 -19.59 12.42
N SER A 142 -3.21 -18.52 11.60
CA SER A 142 -3.82 -18.52 10.26
C SER A 142 -3.18 -19.60 9.36
N SER A 143 -1.85 -19.70 9.36
CA SER A 143 -1.13 -20.74 8.61
C SER A 143 -1.42 -22.16 9.10
N VAL A 144 -1.68 -22.35 10.40
CA VAL A 144 -2.05 -23.66 10.98
C VAL A 144 -3.50 -24.02 10.70
N MET A 145 -4.44 -23.06 10.66
CA MET A 145 -5.83 -23.34 10.29
C MET A 145 -6.02 -23.59 8.79
N LEU A 146 -5.08 -23.12 7.95
CA LEU A 146 -5.06 -23.35 6.51
C LEU A 146 -4.39 -24.68 6.11
N TYR A 147 -3.90 -25.46 7.08
CA TYR A 147 -3.36 -26.82 6.90
C TYR A 147 -4.32 -27.84 7.52
#